data_AF-A0A7C4WYW1-F1
#
_entry.id   AF-A0A7C4WYW1-F1
#
_cell.length_a   1.000
_cell.length_b   1.000
_cell.length_c   1.000
_cell.angle_alpha   90.00
_cell.angle_beta   90.00
_cell.angle_gamma   90.00
#
_symmetry.space_group_name_H-M   'P 1'
#
loop_
_entity.id
_entity.type
_entity.pdbx_description
1 polymer ?
#
loop_
_entity_poly.entity_id
_entity_poly.type
_entity_poly.pdbx_seq_one_letter_code
_entity_poly.pdbx_strand_id
1 'polypeptide(L)'
;MITIKRPFLAILILVTIFGGILISTALGFWKTQSTKTPAQLKTGQFAGMPDPGDIRGSYTFLDIEKAFGIKATILSEAFSFDKIIVKPEDKVNVLETLYADAVASKEIGTDSVRLFVAVMKKIPYTPEDGTGLPPNAILYLIQNKLLDSDKASQYKVTELETLGHTMKALTPSQETSASGQAGTTSSTEQIGTKPVQGTTATASATGEHTATEKTVTGATTFADV
;
A
#
# COMPACT_ATOMS: atom_id res chain seq x y z
N MET A 1 21.58 15.31 54.18
CA MET A 1 21.23 16.00 52.92
C MET A 1 22.24 15.60 51.85
N ILE A 2 21.82 14.92 50.79
CA ILE A 2 22.70 14.57 49.66
C ILE A 2 22.64 15.73 48.66
N THR A 3 23.77 16.36 48.38
CA THR A 3 23.89 17.42 47.37
C THR A 3 24.58 16.86 46.13
N ILE A 4 23.87 16.85 44.99
CA ILE A 4 24.41 16.39 43.72
C ILE A 4 25.18 17.54 43.08
N LYS A 5 26.42 17.28 42.67
CA LYS A 5 27.25 18.27 41.97
C LYS A 5 26.65 18.53 40.58
N ARG A 6 26.46 19.81 40.23
CA ARG A 6 25.92 20.26 38.93
C ARG A 6 26.50 19.52 37.69
N PRO A 7 27.82 19.30 37.54
CA PRO A 7 28.35 18.58 36.38
C PRO A 7 27.91 17.10 36.34
N PHE A 8 27.72 16.46 37.49
CA PHE A 8 27.26 15.08 37.57
C PHE A 8 25.79 14.95 37.13
N LEU A 9 24.95 15.93 37.51
CA LEU A 9 23.57 15.99 37.06
C LEU A 9 23.48 16.17 35.53
N ALA A 10 24.33 17.02 34.94
CA ALA A 10 24.38 17.22 33.49
C ALA A 10 24.77 15.94 32.74
N ILE A 11 25.79 15.21 33.23
CA ILE A 11 26.22 13.94 32.65
C ILE A 11 25.11 12.88 32.77
N LEU A 12 24.46 12.79 33.92
CA LEU A 12 23.36 11.84 34.14
C LEU A 12 22.22 12.07 33.14
N ILE A 13 21.84 13.33 32.92
CA ILE A 13 20.80 13.69 31.93
C ILE A 13 21.23 13.27 30.53
N LEU A 14 22.47 13.57 30.13
CA LEU A 14 23.00 13.21 28.83
C LEU A 14 22.98 11.68 28.62
N VAL A 15 23.48 10.92 29.59
CA VAL A 15 23.49 9.46 29.54
C VAL A 15 22.08 8.87 29.51
N THR A 16 21.13 9.47 30.23
CA THR A 16 19.75 8.98 30.25
C THR A 16 19.06 9.20 28.90
N ILE A 17 19.26 10.36 28.27
CA ILE A 17 18.68 10.67 26.95
C ILE A 17 19.33 9.77 25.88
N PHE A 18 20.65 9.86 25.71
CA PHE A 18 21.34 9.12 24.65
C PHE A 18 21.36 7.61 24.90
N GLY A 19 21.51 7.19 26.15
CA GLY A 19 21.42 5.78 26.54
C GLY A 19 20.02 5.22 26.33
N GLY A 20 18.97 5.97 26.67
CA GLY A 20 17.58 5.58 26.40
C GLY A 20 17.29 5.43 24.91
N ILE A 21 17.76 6.35 24.07
CA ILE A 21 17.64 6.28 22.61
C ILE A 21 18.39 5.05 22.06
N LEU A 22 19.64 4.82 22.50
CA LEU A 22 20.44 3.65 22.09
C LEU A 22 19.80 2.32 22.48
N ILE A 23 19.26 2.22 23.70
CA ILE A 23 18.58 1.00 24.15
C ILE A 23 17.27 0.79 23.39
N SER A 24 16.48 1.86 23.17
CA SER A 24 15.22 1.79 22.43
C SER A 24 15.42 1.41 20.95
N THR A 25 16.47 1.93 20.31
CA THR A 25 16.85 1.56 18.95
C THR A 25 17.38 0.13 18.87
N ALA A 26 18.22 -0.31 19.82
CA ALA A 26 18.76 -1.68 19.87
C ALA A 26 17.68 -2.75 20.09
N LEU A 27 16.66 -2.44 20.91
CA LEU A 27 15.51 -3.33 21.13
C LEU A 27 14.47 -3.28 19.99
N GLY A 28 14.68 -2.44 18.98
CA GLY A 28 13.76 -2.30 17.84
C GLY A 28 12.44 -1.59 18.19
N PHE A 29 12.32 -1.02 19.39
CA PHE A 29 11.16 -0.21 19.78
C PHE A 29 11.12 1.13 19.05
N TRP A 30 12.27 1.60 18.56
CA TRP A 30 12.36 2.76 17.68
C TRP A 30 12.52 2.33 16.23
N LYS A 31 11.40 2.23 15.48
CA LYS A 31 11.41 1.96 14.04
C LYS A 31 11.09 3.24 13.26
N THR A 32 12.10 3.91 12.71
CA THR A 32 11.93 5.13 11.88
C THR A 32 11.55 4.82 10.44
N GLN A 33 11.65 3.56 10.03
CA GLN A 33 11.32 3.13 8.69
C GLN A 33 9.85 2.69 8.61
N SER A 34 9.05 3.50 7.92
CA SER A 34 7.70 3.11 7.54
C SER A 34 7.79 1.93 6.56
N THR A 35 7.18 0.80 6.94
CA THR A 35 7.10 -0.38 6.08
C THR A 35 5.91 -0.19 5.15
N LYS A 36 6.15 -0.04 3.84
CA LYS A 36 5.11 0.14 2.82
C LYS A 36 4.58 -1.20 2.31
N THR A 37 4.24 -2.08 3.24
CA THR A 37 3.61 -3.37 2.95
C THR A 37 2.15 -3.27 3.32
N PRO A 38 1.22 -3.39 2.35
CA PRO A 38 -0.19 -3.32 2.64
C PRO A 38 -0.63 -4.50 3.51
N ALA A 39 -1.63 -4.27 4.34
CA ALA A 39 -2.30 -5.29 5.13
C ALA A 39 -2.82 -6.41 4.21
N GLN A 40 -2.83 -7.64 4.73
CA GLN A 40 -3.42 -8.77 4.01
C GLN A 40 -4.92 -8.87 4.31
N LEU A 41 -5.69 -9.28 3.29
CA LEU A 41 -7.08 -9.66 3.45
C LEU A 41 -7.18 -10.83 4.43
N LYS A 42 -8.02 -10.69 5.47
CA LYS A 42 -8.12 -11.66 6.57
C LYS A 42 -9.11 -12.79 6.28
N THR A 43 -10.06 -12.57 5.37
CA THR A 43 -11.21 -13.45 5.13
C THR A 43 -11.56 -13.50 3.64
N GLY A 44 -12.37 -14.49 3.23
CA GLY A 44 -12.80 -14.67 1.85
C GLY A 44 -11.81 -15.46 0.97
N GLN A 45 -12.11 -15.60 -0.33
CA GLN A 45 -11.28 -16.39 -1.25
C GLN A 45 -9.89 -15.77 -1.50
N PHE A 46 -9.71 -14.50 -1.14
CA PHE A 46 -8.47 -13.74 -1.32
C PHE A 46 -7.67 -13.62 -0.02
N ALA A 47 -8.02 -14.39 1.02
CA ALA A 47 -7.32 -14.35 2.29
C ALA A 47 -5.81 -14.59 2.11
N GLY A 48 -4.99 -13.76 2.77
CA GLY A 48 -3.53 -13.76 2.63
C GLY A 48 -3.00 -12.94 1.44
N MET A 49 -3.85 -12.49 0.51
CA MET A 49 -3.45 -11.53 -0.51
C MET A 49 -3.38 -10.11 0.07
N PRO A 50 -2.48 -9.25 -0.43
CA PRO A 50 -2.47 -7.86 -0.02
C PRO A 50 -3.76 -7.15 -0.42
N ASP A 51 -4.24 -6.28 0.46
CA ASP A 51 -5.48 -5.51 0.29
C ASP A 51 -5.21 -4.25 -0.55
N PRO A 52 -5.83 -4.10 -1.74
CA PRO A 52 -5.75 -2.87 -2.52
C PRO A 52 -6.22 -1.63 -1.72
N GLY A 53 -7.17 -1.78 -0.80
CA GLY A 53 -7.68 -0.69 0.04
C GLY A 53 -6.62 -0.08 0.97
N ASP A 54 -5.56 -0.82 1.30
CA ASP A 54 -4.49 -0.34 2.17
C ASP A 54 -3.37 0.42 1.41
N ILE A 55 -3.49 0.56 0.08
CA ILE A 55 -2.60 1.44 -0.69
C ILE A 55 -2.79 2.88 -0.20
N ARG A 56 -1.68 3.54 0.14
CA ARG A 56 -1.67 4.92 0.63
C ARG A 56 -0.98 5.83 -0.36
N GLY A 57 -1.37 7.10 -0.39
CA GLY A 57 -0.80 8.09 -1.30
C GLY A 57 0.73 8.25 -1.17
N SER A 58 1.33 7.90 -0.04
CA SER A 58 2.78 7.94 0.16
C SER A 58 3.55 6.77 -0.49
N TYR A 59 2.83 5.79 -1.06
CA TYR A 59 3.42 4.63 -1.74
C TYR A 59 3.89 5.04 -3.13
N THR A 60 4.96 4.41 -3.59
CA THR A 60 5.40 4.51 -5.00
C THR A 60 4.82 3.37 -5.81
N PHE A 61 4.82 3.48 -7.14
CA PHE A 61 4.40 2.37 -8.00
C PHE A 61 5.32 1.14 -7.85
N LEU A 62 6.59 1.35 -7.51
CA LEU A 62 7.51 0.27 -7.12
C LEU A 62 7.10 -0.45 -5.83
N ASP A 63 6.53 0.26 -4.85
CA ASP A 63 6.01 -0.37 -3.63
C ASP A 63 4.78 -1.24 -3.94
N ILE A 64 3.91 -0.76 -4.84
CA ILE A 64 2.75 -1.52 -5.33
C ILE A 64 3.20 -2.75 -6.11
N GLU A 65 4.23 -2.63 -6.94
CA GLU A 65 4.80 -3.77 -7.66
C GLU A 65 5.29 -4.85 -6.70
N LYS A 66 6.01 -4.48 -5.65
CA LYS A 66 6.50 -5.44 -4.64
C LYS A 66 5.36 -6.11 -3.88
N ALA A 67 4.31 -5.36 -3.55
CA ALA A 67 3.19 -5.89 -2.78
C ALA A 67 2.27 -6.78 -3.62
N PHE A 68 1.90 -6.33 -4.80
CA PHE A 68 0.86 -6.99 -5.62
C PHE A 68 1.44 -7.77 -6.80
N GLY A 69 2.71 -7.59 -7.18
CA GLY A 69 3.29 -8.22 -8.37
C GLY A 69 2.72 -7.67 -9.68
N ILE A 70 2.39 -6.38 -9.72
CA ILE A 70 1.99 -5.66 -10.95
C ILE A 70 3.15 -4.73 -11.33
N LYS A 71 3.69 -4.85 -12.53
CA LYS A 71 4.85 -4.04 -12.96
C LYS A 71 4.55 -2.55 -12.81
N ALA A 72 5.45 -1.82 -12.17
CA ALA A 72 5.33 -0.37 -11.97
C ALA A 72 5.31 0.39 -13.29
N THR A 73 5.94 -0.15 -14.35
CA THR A 73 5.84 0.39 -15.71
C THR A 73 4.41 0.39 -16.23
N ILE A 74 3.64 -0.69 -16.00
CA ILE A 74 2.24 -0.76 -16.43
C ILE A 74 1.40 0.26 -15.67
N LEU A 75 1.63 0.39 -14.36
CA LEU A 75 0.91 1.37 -13.53
C LEU A 75 1.22 2.81 -13.95
N SER A 76 2.51 3.14 -14.10
CA SER A 76 2.91 4.48 -14.51
C SER A 76 2.44 4.84 -15.92
N GLU A 77 2.46 3.91 -16.88
CA GLU A 77 1.91 4.13 -18.23
C GLU A 77 0.37 4.26 -18.23
N ALA A 78 -0.32 3.43 -17.44
CA ALA A 78 -1.77 3.50 -17.30
C ALA A 78 -2.25 4.84 -16.73
N PHE A 79 -1.45 5.45 -15.84
CA PHE A 79 -1.76 6.73 -15.19
C PHE A 79 -1.06 7.94 -15.83
N SER A 80 -0.22 7.75 -16.84
CA SER A 80 0.28 8.83 -17.68
C SER A 80 -0.74 9.17 -18.75
N PHE A 81 -0.92 10.44 -19.10
CA PHE A 81 -1.84 10.87 -20.15
C PHE A 81 -1.42 12.20 -20.78
N ASP A 82 -1.27 12.24 -22.11
CA ASP A 82 -0.81 13.41 -22.88
C ASP A 82 0.44 14.07 -22.27
N LYS A 83 0.31 15.27 -21.68
CA LYS A 83 1.41 16.00 -21.02
C LYS A 83 1.71 15.53 -19.60
N ILE A 84 0.85 14.69 -19.03
CA ILE A 84 1.01 14.14 -17.68
C ILE A 84 1.85 12.87 -17.79
N ILE A 85 3.10 12.94 -17.33
CA ILE A 85 4.02 11.81 -17.32
C ILE A 85 4.26 11.39 -15.88
N VAL A 86 3.90 10.15 -15.58
CA VAL A 86 4.10 9.51 -14.29
C VAL A 86 5.24 8.51 -14.40
N LYS A 87 6.12 8.46 -13.40
CA LYS A 87 7.25 7.53 -13.36
C LYS A 87 7.04 6.44 -12.30
N PRO A 88 7.69 5.27 -12.42
CA PRO A 88 7.62 4.21 -11.40
C PRO A 88 8.01 4.66 -9.99
N GLU A 89 8.93 5.61 -9.87
CA GLU A 89 9.44 6.14 -8.60
C GLU A 89 8.51 7.19 -7.97
N ASP A 90 7.53 7.70 -8.72
CA ASP A 90 6.61 8.71 -8.22
C ASP A 90 5.66 8.12 -7.19
N LYS A 91 5.24 8.99 -6.26
CA LYS A 91 4.25 8.64 -5.25
C LYS A 91 2.85 8.72 -5.83
N VAL A 92 1.97 7.86 -5.35
CA VAL A 92 0.57 7.81 -5.77
C VAL A 92 -0.17 9.14 -5.53
N ASN A 93 0.12 9.84 -4.42
CA ASN A 93 -0.52 11.11 -4.12
C ASN A 93 -0.18 12.25 -5.10
N VAL A 94 0.88 12.10 -5.91
CA VAL A 94 1.23 13.10 -6.92
C VAL A 94 0.15 13.16 -8.03
N LEU A 95 -0.61 12.08 -8.24
CA LEU A 95 -1.69 12.04 -9.23
C LEU A 95 -2.75 13.12 -8.99
N GLU A 96 -3.12 13.34 -7.73
CA GLU A 96 -4.10 14.37 -7.34
C GLU A 96 -3.63 15.77 -7.77
N THR A 97 -2.33 16.03 -7.67
CA THR A 97 -1.73 17.30 -8.12
C THR A 97 -1.61 17.37 -9.65
N LEU A 98 -1.24 16.28 -10.30
CA LEU A 98 -1.05 16.25 -11.76
C LEU A 98 -2.37 16.40 -12.52
N TYR A 99 -3.45 15.85 -11.97
CA TYR A 99 -4.77 15.86 -12.61
C TYR A 99 -5.69 16.98 -12.11
N ALA A 100 -5.30 17.75 -11.08
CA ALA A 100 -6.12 18.81 -10.48
C ALA A 100 -6.75 19.77 -11.52
N ASP A 101 -6.00 20.15 -12.56
CA ASP A 101 -6.46 21.08 -13.60
C ASP A 101 -7.08 20.39 -14.82
N ALA A 102 -6.94 19.06 -14.92
CA ALA A 102 -7.32 18.28 -16.09
C ALA A 102 -8.73 17.66 -15.97
N VAL A 103 -9.24 17.48 -14.75
CA VAL A 103 -10.50 16.78 -14.50
C VAL A 103 -11.38 17.56 -13.52
N ALA A 104 -12.59 17.93 -13.96
CA ALA A 104 -13.56 18.67 -13.13
C ALA A 104 -14.66 17.77 -12.56
N SER A 105 -14.96 16.63 -13.18
CA SER A 105 -16.06 15.75 -12.78
C SER A 105 -15.67 14.64 -11.81
N LYS A 106 -14.47 14.08 -11.96
CA LYS A 106 -14.00 12.91 -11.23
C LYS A 106 -12.55 13.07 -10.81
N GLU A 107 -12.22 12.65 -9.60
CA GLU A 107 -10.89 12.71 -9.04
C GLU A 107 -10.03 11.54 -9.55
N ILE A 108 -8.81 11.85 -9.98
CA ILE A 108 -7.77 10.86 -10.28
C ILE A 108 -6.71 10.96 -9.20
N GLY A 109 -6.71 9.99 -8.28
CA GLY A 109 -5.87 10.05 -7.09
C GLY A 109 -5.54 8.68 -6.53
N THR A 110 -5.37 8.63 -5.22
CA THR A 110 -5.03 7.38 -4.53
C THR A 110 -6.09 6.30 -4.74
N ASP A 111 -7.37 6.66 -4.68
CA ASP A 111 -8.47 5.72 -4.81
C ASP A 111 -8.58 5.10 -6.22
N SER A 112 -8.26 5.88 -7.25
CA SER A 112 -8.15 5.42 -8.64
C SER A 112 -7.12 4.31 -8.78
N VAL A 113 -5.97 4.41 -8.09
CA VAL A 113 -4.95 3.36 -8.08
C VAL A 113 -5.44 2.11 -7.34
N ARG A 114 -6.15 2.27 -6.22
CA ARG A 114 -6.77 1.14 -5.50
C ARG A 114 -7.73 0.37 -6.39
N LEU A 115 -8.62 1.10 -7.07
CA LEU A 115 -9.56 0.53 -8.03
C LEU A 115 -8.85 -0.22 -9.15
N PHE A 116 -7.85 0.40 -9.78
CA PHE A 116 -7.10 -0.22 -10.88
C PHE A 116 -6.41 -1.51 -10.43
N VAL A 117 -5.71 -1.49 -9.30
CA VAL A 117 -5.01 -2.66 -8.73
C VAL A 117 -6.01 -3.76 -8.34
N ALA A 118 -7.15 -3.39 -7.75
CA ALA A 118 -8.20 -4.33 -7.39
C ALA A 118 -8.76 -5.06 -8.61
N VAL A 119 -9.08 -4.33 -9.69
CA VAL A 119 -9.56 -4.90 -10.95
C VAL A 119 -8.51 -5.83 -11.58
N MET A 120 -7.24 -5.41 -11.58
CA MET A 120 -6.11 -6.22 -12.05
C MET A 120 -5.97 -7.55 -11.31
N LYS A 121 -6.24 -7.54 -10.00
CA LYS A 121 -6.18 -8.74 -9.15
C LYS A 121 -7.51 -9.47 -9.01
N LYS A 122 -8.57 -8.97 -9.64
CA LYS A 122 -9.94 -9.47 -9.53
C LYS A 122 -10.43 -9.52 -8.09
N ILE A 123 -9.93 -8.59 -7.27
CA ILE A 123 -10.34 -8.41 -5.87
C ILE A 123 -11.52 -7.43 -5.89
N PRO A 124 -12.66 -7.76 -5.26
CA PRO A 124 -13.77 -6.82 -5.11
C PRO A 124 -13.32 -5.57 -4.35
N TYR A 125 -13.55 -4.41 -4.94
CA TYR A 125 -13.24 -3.11 -4.34
C TYR A 125 -14.32 -2.11 -4.74
N THR A 126 -14.78 -1.34 -3.76
CA THR A 126 -15.73 -0.25 -3.99
C THR A 126 -14.96 1.06 -3.83
N PRO A 127 -14.76 1.82 -4.91
CA PRO A 127 -14.10 3.11 -4.84
C PRO A 127 -15.00 4.17 -4.19
N GLU A 128 -14.39 5.28 -3.77
CA GLU A 128 -15.09 6.44 -3.25
C GLU A 128 -15.90 7.14 -4.36
N ASP A 129 -16.97 7.84 -3.96
CA ASP A 129 -17.79 8.60 -4.88
C ASP A 129 -16.97 9.70 -5.56
N GLY A 130 -17.07 9.81 -6.88
CA GLY A 130 -16.27 10.75 -7.66
C GLY A 130 -14.93 10.18 -8.14
N THR A 131 -14.55 8.95 -7.78
CA THR A 131 -13.33 8.32 -8.30
C THR A 131 -13.42 8.10 -9.82
N GLY A 132 -12.38 8.55 -10.52
CA GLY A 132 -12.18 8.37 -11.96
C GLY A 132 -10.93 7.58 -12.29
N LEU A 133 -10.86 7.08 -13.51
CA LEU A 133 -9.68 6.46 -14.09
C LEU A 133 -9.27 7.21 -15.36
N PRO A 134 -7.96 7.44 -15.57
CA PRO A 134 -7.48 8.04 -16.81
C PRO A 134 -7.78 7.13 -18.02
N PRO A 135 -7.90 7.70 -19.23
CA PRO A 135 -8.25 6.93 -20.44
C PRO A 135 -7.32 5.74 -20.68
N ASN A 136 -6.03 5.92 -20.40
CA ASN A 136 -5.01 4.91 -20.59
C ASN A 136 -5.20 3.69 -19.68
N ALA A 137 -5.58 3.92 -18.42
CA ALA A 137 -5.94 2.86 -17.49
C ALA A 137 -7.17 2.09 -17.97
N ILE A 138 -8.22 2.80 -18.42
CA ILE A 138 -9.43 2.16 -18.94
C ILE A 138 -9.14 1.31 -20.19
N LEU A 139 -8.37 1.84 -21.13
CA LEU A 139 -7.95 1.12 -22.34
C LEU A 139 -7.20 -0.17 -21.97
N TYR A 140 -6.26 -0.08 -21.03
CA TYR A 140 -5.52 -1.25 -20.55
C TYR A 140 -6.46 -2.31 -19.96
N LEU A 141 -7.42 -1.92 -19.11
CA LEU A 141 -8.36 -2.86 -18.48
C LEU A 141 -9.28 -3.56 -19.49
N ILE A 142 -9.76 -2.83 -20.49
CA ILE A 142 -10.61 -3.38 -21.56
C ILE A 142 -9.80 -4.34 -22.45
N GLN A 143 -8.60 -3.94 -22.88
CA GLN A 143 -7.73 -4.77 -23.73
C GLN A 143 -7.38 -6.10 -23.07
N ASN A 144 -7.18 -6.09 -21.76
CA ASN A 144 -6.85 -7.30 -20.98
C ASN A 144 -8.09 -8.08 -20.52
N LYS A 145 -9.31 -7.70 -20.96
CA LYS A 145 -10.59 -8.33 -20.58
C LYS A 145 -10.79 -8.39 -19.05
N LEU A 146 -10.27 -7.39 -18.34
CA LEU A 146 -10.42 -7.26 -16.89
C LEU A 146 -11.63 -6.43 -16.50
N LEU A 147 -12.07 -5.55 -17.40
CA LEU A 147 -13.26 -4.73 -17.22
C LEU A 147 -14.09 -4.71 -18.51
N ASP A 148 -15.40 -4.82 -18.35
CA ASP A 148 -16.35 -4.73 -19.46
C ASP A 148 -16.56 -3.27 -19.89
N SER A 149 -16.90 -3.04 -21.16
CA SER A 149 -17.03 -1.68 -21.72
C SER A 149 -18.14 -0.87 -21.02
N ASP A 150 -19.22 -1.53 -20.63
CA ASP A 150 -20.33 -0.90 -19.91
C ASP A 150 -19.92 -0.45 -18.50
N LYS A 151 -19.16 -1.30 -17.78
CA LYS A 151 -18.66 -0.97 -16.44
C LYS A 151 -17.54 0.05 -16.47
N ALA A 152 -16.70 0.02 -17.50
CA ALA A 152 -15.64 0.99 -17.69
C ALA A 152 -16.18 2.42 -17.80
N SER A 153 -17.34 2.60 -18.43
CA SER A 153 -17.97 3.90 -18.62
C SER A 153 -18.34 4.61 -17.31
N GLN A 154 -18.55 3.87 -16.20
CA GLN A 154 -18.80 4.46 -14.88
C GLN A 154 -17.59 5.20 -14.31
N TYR A 155 -16.38 4.74 -14.63
CA TYR A 155 -15.12 5.26 -14.10
C TYR A 155 -14.36 6.14 -15.10
N LYS A 156 -14.80 6.17 -16.35
CA LYS A 156 -14.21 7.03 -17.38
C LYS A 156 -14.35 8.51 -17.00
N VAL A 157 -13.28 9.25 -17.26
CA VAL A 157 -13.27 10.71 -17.19
C VAL A 157 -13.34 11.27 -18.61
N THR A 158 -14.55 11.68 -19.01
CA THR A 158 -14.88 12.05 -20.39
C THR A 158 -14.11 13.27 -20.87
N GLU A 159 -13.72 14.16 -19.97
CA GLU A 159 -12.93 15.36 -20.26
C GLU A 159 -11.54 15.03 -20.81
N LEU A 160 -10.99 13.86 -20.47
CA LEU A 160 -9.68 13.44 -20.94
C LEU A 160 -9.73 12.82 -22.35
N GLU A 161 -10.87 12.27 -22.80
CA GLU A 161 -10.97 11.71 -24.17
C GLU A 161 -10.92 12.79 -25.26
N THR A 162 -11.37 14.01 -24.97
CA THR A 162 -11.29 15.15 -25.91
C THR A 162 -9.87 15.70 -26.07
N LEU A 163 -8.96 15.36 -25.14
CA LEU A 163 -7.60 15.92 -25.06
C LEU A 163 -6.50 15.01 -25.64
N GLY A 164 -6.73 13.71 -25.85
CA GLY A 164 -5.62 12.81 -26.23
C GLY A 164 -6.04 11.53 -26.94
N HIS A 165 -6.09 11.56 -28.28
CA HIS A 165 -6.00 10.36 -29.11
C HIS A 165 -4.53 10.08 -29.45
N THR A 166 -3.73 9.61 -28.49
CA THR A 166 -2.50 8.89 -28.82
C THR A 166 -2.12 7.94 -27.70
N MET A 167 -2.36 6.64 -27.91
CA MET A 167 -1.47 5.64 -27.34
C MET A 167 -1.04 4.64 -28.40
N LYS A 168 0.29 4.48 -28.45
CA LYS A 168 1.03 3.43 -29.13
C LYS A 168 0.66 2.09 -28.52
N ALA A 169 0.31 1.13 -29.37
CA ALA A 169 -0.20 -0.18 -29.01
C ALA A 169 0.68 -0.90 -27.97
N LEU A 170 0.08 -1.13 -26.78
CA LEU A 170 0.60 -2.01 -25.76
C LEU A 170 0.47 -3.45 -26.28
N THR A 171 1.59 -4.02 -26.69
CA THR A 171 1.66 -5.42 -27.11
C THR A 171 1.94 -6.25 -25.86
N PRO A 172 1.08 -7.21 -25.47
CA PRO A 172 1.43 -8.17 -24.43
C PRO A 172 2.48 -9.12 -24.99
N SER A 173 3.72 -9.04 -24.48
CA SER A 173 4.72 -10.06 -24.70
C SER A 173 4.22 -11.39 -24.10
N GLN A 174 3.83 -12.30 -24.99
CA GLN A 174 3.66 -13.72 -24.68
C GLN A 174 5.00 -14.27 -24.19
N GLU A 175 5.03 -14.71 -22.94
CA GLU A 175 6.08 -15.56 -22.43
C GLU A 175 5.83 -16.97 -22.97
N THR A 176 6.74 -17.39 -23.85
CA THR A 176 6.76 -18.67 -24.54
C THR A 176 6.82 -19.84 -23.56
N SER A 177 5.93 -20.80 -23.77
CA SER A 177 6.01 -22.14 -23.19
C SER A 177 7.31 -22.84 -23.61
N ALA A 178 8.08 -23.30 -22.63
CA ALA A 178 9.05 -24.37 -22.82
C ALA A 178 8.80 -25.45 -21.76
N SER A 179 8.13 -26.51 -22.19
CA SER A 179 8.09 -27.82 -21.53
C SER A 179 9.40 -28.55 -21.84
N GLY A 180 10.03 -29.13 -20.81
CA GLY A 180 11.27 -29.90 -20.94
C GLY A 180 11.63 -30.55 -19.61
N GLN A 181 11.43 -31.86 -19.54
CA GLN A 181 11.19 -32.70 -18.37
C GLN A 181 12.45 -33.42 -17.81
N ALA A 182 12.34 -33.83 -16.55
CA ALA A 182 12.98 -34.97 -15.86
C ALA A 182 14.43 -34.87 -15.33
N GLY A 183 14.55 -35.13 -14.02
CA GLY A 183 15.78 -35.43 -13.30
C GLY A 183 15.50 -35.79 -11.84
N THR A 184 14.96 -36.99 -11.61
CA THR A 184 14.77 -37.67 -10.32
C THR A 184 16.09 -37.85 -9.57
N THR A 185 16.14 -37.52 -8.27
CA THR A 185 16.85 -38.34 -7.26
C THR A 185 16.34 -38.05 -5.86
N SER A 186 15.72 -39.06 -5.27
CA SER A 186 15.48 -39.21 -3.85
C SER A 186 16.79 -39.39 -3.09
N SER A 187 16.91 -38.80 -1.90
CA SER A 187 17.61 -39.45 -0.78
C SER A 187 17.05 -38.95 0.54
N THR A 188 16.40 -39.88 1.21
CA THR A 188 16.03 -39.92 2.62
C THR A 188 17.28 -39.85 3.49
N GLU A 189 17.30 -38.97 4.49
CA GLU A 189 17.99 -39.28 5.74
C GLU A 189 17.20 -38.73 6.93
N GLN A 190 17.01 -39.61 7.90
CA GLN A 190 16.09 -39.52 9.01
C GLN A 190 16.94 -39.66 10.30
N ILE A 191 16.39 -39.17 11.43
CA ILE A 191 16.75 -39.47 12.83
C ILE A 191 17.80 -38.50 13.43
N GLY A 192 17.62 -37.88 14.61
CA GLY A 192 16.59 -38.10 15.62
C GLY A 192 16.56 -37.08 16.78
N THR A 193 15.37 -37.04 17.40
CA THR A 193 15.10 -37.19 18.84
C THR A 193 15.85 -36.34 19.87
N LYS A 194 15.12 -35.42 20.55
CA LYS A 194 14.63 -35.64 21.93
C LYS A 194 13.60 -34.56 22.34
N PRO A 195 12.66 -34.87 23.26
CA PRO A 195 11.52 -34.04 23.59
C PRO A 195 11.81 -33.13 24.81
N VAL A 196 11.11 -31.99 24.89
CA VAL A 196 10.88 -31.29 26.16
C VAL A 196 9.40 -30.95 26.28
N GLN A 197 8.91 -31.21 27.48
CA GLN A 197 7.55 -31.36 27.94
C GLN A 197 7.17 -30.16 28.82
N GLY A 198 5.92 -29.71 28.75
CA GLY A 198 5.26 -28.82 29.71
C GLY A 198 5.69 -27.35 29.63
N THR A 199 4.80 -26.36 29.60
CA THR A 199 3.83 -26.13 30.66
C THR A 199 2.75 -25.17 30.20
N THR A 200 1.52 -25.56 30.52
CA THR A 200 0.26 -24.82 30.48
C THR A 200 0.34 -23.52 31.29
N ALA A 201 -0.09 -22.40 30.72
CA ALA A 201 -0.57 -21.26 31.51
C ALA A 201 -1.72 -20.57 30.78
N THR A 202 -2.92 -21.07 31.09
CA THR A 202 -4.19 -20.38 30.99
C THR A 202 -4.13 -19.08 31.80
N ALA A 203 -4.40 -17.95 31.17
CA ALA A 203 -4.83 -16.75 31.86
C ALA A 203 -5.97 -16.11 31.06
N SER A 204 -7.19 -16.52 31.41
CA SER A 204 -8.39 -15.71 31.22
C SER A 204 -8.24 -14.43 32.03
N ALA A 205 -8.32 -13.29 31.36
CA ALA A 205 -8.71 -12.04 31.99
C ALA A 205 -9.79 -11.41 31.11
N THR A 206 -11.03 -11.76 31.46
CA THR A 206 -12.25 -11.04 31.10
C THR A 206 -12.10 -9.59 31.59
N GLY A 207 -12.08 -8.65 30.65
CA GLY A 207 -12.18 -7.23 30.89
C GLY A 207 -13.06 -6.61 29.83
N GLU A 208 -14.36 -6.58 30.10
CA GLU A 208 -15.30 -5.68 29.42
C GLU A 208 -14.79 -4.24 29.54
N HIS A 209 -14.46 -3.61 28.42
CA HIS A 209 -14.40 -2.16 28.33
C HIS A 209 -15.52 -1.71 27.41
N THR A 210 -16.65 -1.42 28.04
CA THR A 210 -17.79 -0.71 27.47
C THR A 210 -17.30 0.62 26.89
N ALA A 211 -17.52 0.81 25.59
CA ALA A 211 -17.29 2.06 24.89
C ALA A 211 -18.13 3.17 25.55
N THR A 212 -17.45 4.14 26.19
CA THR A 212 -18.10 5.39 26.57
C THR A 212 -17.72 6.42 25.52
N GLU A 213 -18.69 6.69 24.65
CA GLU A 213 -18.73 7.82 23.74
C GLU A 213 -18.50 9.12 24.53
N LYS A 214 -17.32 9.73 24.39
CA LYS A 214 -17.06 11.10 24.81
C LYS A 214 -16.62 11.89 23.60
N THR A 215 -17.59 12.60 23.03
CA THR A 215 -17.39 13.64 22.04
C THR A 215 -16.45 14.70 22.60
N VAL A 216 -15.25 14.78 22.06
CA VAL A 216 -14.32 15.88 22.32
C VAL A 216 -14.63 16.98 21.30
N THR A 217 -15.44 17.96 21.68
CA THR A 217 -15.63 19.20 20.92
C THR A 217 -14.48 20.15 21.23
N GLY A 218 -13.41 20.11 20.43
CA GLY A 218 -12.36 21.11 20.45
C GLY A 218 -12.61 22.14 19.35
N ALA A 219 -13.03 23.36 19.71
CA ALA A 219 -13.03 24.50 18.81
C ALA A 219 -11.61 25.09 18.77
N THR A 220 -10.81 24.74 17.77
CA THR A 220 -9.56 25.45 17.46
C THR A 220 -9.82 26.43 16.34
N THR A 221 -9.97 27.70 16.71
CA THR A 221 -9.93 28.84 15.80
C THR A 221 -8.49 29.03 15.33
N PHE A 222 -8.23 28.88 14.03
CA PHE A 222 -6.98 29.33 13.43
C PHE A 222 -7.16 30.80 13.06
N ALA A 223 -6.36 31.68 13.66
CA ALA A 223 -6.20 33.04 13.17
C ALA A 223 -5.36 32.98 11.89
N ASP A 224 -5.89 33.59 10.82
CA ASP A 224 -5.20 33.82 9.54
C ASP A 224 -3.87 34.57 9.76
N VAL A 225 -2.88 34.22 8.95
CA VAL A 225 -1.65 35.01 8.71
C VAL A 225 -1.72 35.54 7.30
#